data_AF-A0A315WXA7-F1
#
_entry.id   AF-A0A315WXA7-F1
#
_cell.length_a   1.000
_cell.length_b   1.000
_cell.length_c   1.000
_cell.angle_alpha   90.00
_cell.angle_beta   90.00
_cell.angle_gamma   90.00
#
_symmetry.space_group_name_H-M   'P 1'
#
loop_
_entity.id
_entity.type
_entity.pdbx_description
1 polymer ?
#
loop_
_entity_poly.entity_id
_entity_poly.type
_entity_poly.pdbx_seq_one_letter_code
_entity_poly.pdbx_strand_id
1 'polypeptide(L)'
;MRKAFWRLSRIGELRGRYLRQLDTIHGGRRTRSEKFDALARVAEQLLVRMDLATGVLGWLDVEQGRYFLNTQCGVAEDSGISASILNRLMHSLDKAGYVYRRIERVRLDEKDEAGLNLVRTRVLVRFTEDFWADLGLRFEWHRAKKSAIKRRDQELRAVAMARVARQEKASLEELNRQVSRRRWQESEARKVPPVSQAALPSGSGPPPTLKPPERSAAGPEDVTRSMARLLESAKAKKTT
;
A
#
# COMPACT_ATOMS: atom_id res chain seq x y z
N MET A 1 7.09 -22.93 -10.04
CA MET A 1 5.61 -23.06 -10.02
C MET A 1 5.11 -24.34 -10.69
N ARG A 2 5.50 -24.69 -11.93
CA ARG A 2 5.03 -25.94 -12.59
C ARG A 2 5.21 -27.22 -11.76
N LYS A 3 6.38 -27.39 -11.11
CA LYS A 3 6.67 -28.53 -10.22
C LYS A 3 5.78 -28.55 -8.97
N ALA A 4 5.43 -27.39 -8.42
CA ALA A 4 4.49 -27.28 -7.31
C ALA A 4 3.08 -27.68 -7.75
N PHE A 5 2.63 -27.17 -8.89
CA PHE A 5 1.34 -27.51 -9.45
C PHE A 5 1.22 -29.01 -9.69
N TRP A 6 2.19 -29.63 -10.36
CA TRP A 6 2.18 -31.08 -10.62
C TRP A 6 2.07 -31.92 -9.35
N ARG A 7 2.76 -31.54 -8.26
CA ARG A 7 2.67 -32.26 -6.98
C ARG A 7 1.32 -32.04 -6.30
N LEU A 8 0.82 -30.81 -6.31
CA LEU A 8 -0.44 -30.47 -5.65
C LEU A 8 -1.64 -31.06 -6.39
N SER A 9 -1.65 -31.04 -7.73
CA SER A 9 -2.72 -31.64 -8.54
C SER A 9 -2.82 -33.16 -8.39
N ARG A 10 -1.74 -33.81 -7.95
CA ARG A 10 -1.66 -35.26 -7.69
C ARG A 10 -1.51 -35.59 -6.21
N ILE A 11 -1.82 -34.65 -5.33
CA ILE A 11 -1.54 -34.82 -3.90
C ILE A 11 -2.34 -35.97 -3.26
N GLY A 12 -3.49 -36.34 -3.84
CA GLY A 12 -4.25 -37.53 -3.44
C GLY A 12 -3.44 -38.83 -3.61
N GLU A 13 -2.73 -38.99 -4.74
CA GLU A 13 -1.86 -40.14 -5.01
C GLU A 13 -0.56 -40.09 -4.21
N LEU A 14 -0.02 -38.87 -4.03
CA LEU A 14 1.25 -38.63 -3.33
C LEU A 14 1.08 -38.50 -1.81
N ARG A 15 -0.10 -38.86 -1.30
CA ARG A 15 -0.45 -38.76 0.11
C ARG A 15 0.51 -39.56 0.99
N GLY A 16 0.87 -39.00 2.14
CA GLY A 16 1.84 -39.61 3.07
C GLY A 16 3.31 -39.45 2.65
N ARG A 17 3.58 -39.06 1.40
CA ARG A 17 4.92 -38.66 0.95
C ARG A 17 5.14 -37.16 1.13
N TYR A 18 4.18 -36.35 0.70
CA TYR A 18 4.21 -34.90 0.84
C TYR A 18 3.11 -34.42 1.77
N LEU A 19 3.31 -33.23 2.36
CA LEU A 19 2.35 -32.59 3.27
C LEU A 19 1.93 -33.49 4.44
N ARG A 20 2.92 -34.16 5.08
CA ARG A 20 2.66 -35.16 6.13
C ARG A 20 1.90 -34.61 7.33
N GLN A 21 2.18 -33.37 7.74
CA GLN A 21 1.46 -32.74 8.85
C GLN A 21 -0.04 -32.59 8.56
N LEU A 22 -0.42 -32.37 7.30
CA LEU A 22 -1.82 -32.34 6.91
C LEU A 22 -2.48 -33.72 7.03
N ASP A 23 -1.76 -34.80 6.76
CA ASP A 23 -2.30 -36.17 6.87
C ASP A 23 -2.48 -36.59 8.34
N THR A 24 -1.74 -35.99 9.28
CA THR A 24 -1.74 -36.34 10.70
C THR A 24 -2.32 -35.27 11.63
N ILE A 25 -3.09 -34.29 11.13
CA ILE A 25 -3.68 -33.20 11.95
C ILE A 25 -4.58 -33.70 13.10
N HIS A 26 -5.05 -34.95 13.03
CA HIS A 26 -5.89 -35.58 14.05
C HIS A 26 -5.08 -36.50 14.99
N GLY A 27 -3.75 -36.42 14.97
CA GLY A 27 -2.86 -37.26 15.76
C GLY A 27 -2.84 -38.71 15.27
N GLY A 28 -3.72 -39.54 15.83
CA GLY A 28 -3.75 -40.98 15.59
C GLY A 28 -4.57 -41.44 14.37
N ARG A 29 -5.33 -40.54 13.74
CA ARG A 29 -6.12 -40.86 12.54
C ARG A 29 -5.65 -40.04 11.37
N ARG A 30 -5.60 -40.69 10.20
CA ARG A 30 -5.27 -39.98 8.97
C ARG A 30 -6.41 -39.07 8.52
N THR A 31 -6.08 -37.96 7.91
CA THR A 31 -7.04 -37.01 7.35
C THR A 31 -7.82 -37.62 6.19
N ARG A 32 -9.09 -37.26 6.06
CA ARG A 32 -9.97 -37.72 4.98
C ARG A 32 -9.42 -37.37 3.58
N SER A 33 -9.54 -38.29 2.60
CA SER A 33 -8.98 -38.11 1.24
C SER A 33 -9.59 -36.90 0.53
N GLU A 34 -10.84 -36.58 0.82
CA GLU A 34 -11.58 -35.45 0.27
C GLU A 34 -10.87 -34.11 0.51
N LYS A 35 -10.03 -34.00 1.56
CA LYS A 35 -9.20 -32.82 1.82
C LYS A 35 -8.06 -32.69 0.81
N PHE A 36 -7.45 -33.80 0.44
CA PHE A 36 -6.40 -33.85 -0.56
C PHE A 36 -6.98 -33.64 -1.96
N ASP A 37 -8.17 -34.19 -2.24
CA ASP A 37 -8.88 -33.95 -3.50
C ASP A 37 -9.29 -32.48 -3.64
N ALA A 38 -9.79 -31.87 -2.56
CA ALA A 38 -10.06 -30.44 -2.54
C ALA A 38 -8.78 -29.62 -2.78
N LEU A 39 -7.67 -29.98 -2.13
CA LEU A 39 -6.38 -29.32 -2.32
C LEU A 39 -5.88 -29.43 -3.78
N ALA A 40 -6.03 -30.59 -4.40
CA ALA A 40 -5.68 -30.82 -5.80
C ALA A 40 -6.49 -29.92 -6.74
N ARG A 41 -7.80 -29.80 -6.51
CA ARG A 41 -8.70 -28.95 -7.32
C ARG A 41 -8.36 -27.47 -7.22
N VAL A 42 -8.04 -26.99 -6.02
CA VAL A 42 -7.74 -25.55 -5.82
C VAL A 42 -6.29 -25.19 -6.14
N ALA A 43 -5.43 -26.17 -6.39
CA ALA A 43 -3.98 -25.99 -6.50
C ALA A 43 -3.58 -24.91 -7.50
N GLU A 44 -4.17 -24.93 -8.70
CA GLU A 44 -3.90 -23.95 -9.74
C GLU A 44 -4.26 -22.54 -9.27
N GLN A 45 -5.50 -22.39 -8.78
CA GLN A 45 -6.06 -21.12 -8.37
C GLN A 45 -5.31 -20.50 -7.18
N LEU A 46 -4.78 -21.33 -6.28
CA LEU A 46 -3.90 -20.89 -5.19
C LEU A 46 -2.54 -20.42 -5.70
N LEU A 47 -1.91 -21.16 -6.61
CA LEU A 47 -0.57 -20.84 -7.11
C LEU A 47 -0.56 -19.58 -7.98
N VAL A 48 -1.58 -19.37 -8.80
CA VAL A 48 -1.68 -18.20 -9.69
C VAL A 48 -1.92 -16.91 -8.90
N ARG A 49 -2.73 -16.98 -7.85
CA ARG A 49 -3.10 -15.80 -7.07
C ARG A 49 -2.27 -15.58 -5.80
N MET A 50 -1.26 -16.41 -5.58
CA MET A 50 -0.33 -16.23 -4.47
C MET A 50 0.77 -15.26 -4.87
N ASP A 51 0.90 -14.19 -4.10
CA ASP A 51 2.07 -13.34 -4.18
C ASP A 51 3.29 -14.08 -3.62
N LEU A 52 4.27 -14.36 -4.48
CA LEU A 52 5.48 -15.11 -4.11
C LEU A 52 6.38 -14.38 -3.12
N ALA A 53 6.36 -13.05 -3.09
CA ALA A 53 7.26 -12.31 -2.22
C ALA A 53 6.78 -12.29 -0.77
N THR A 54 5.47 -12.20 -0.52
CA THR A 54 4.90 -12.31 0.84
C THR A 54 4.43 -13.72 1.21
N GLY A 55 4.05 -14.55 0.23
CA GLY A 55 3.37 -15.83 0.41
C GLY A 55 1.87 -15.69 0.67
N VAL A 56 1.28 -14.50 0.48
CA VAL A 56 -0.14 -14.23 0.76
C VAL A 56 -0.99 -14.48 -0.48
N LEU A 57 -2.19 -15.05 -0.29
CA LEU A 57 -3.22 -15.09 -1.34
C LEU A 57 -3.78 -13.70 -1.58
N GLY A 58 -3.26 -13.04 -2.60
CA GLY A 58 -3.62 -11.70 -2.98
C GLY A 58 -2.53 -11.08 -3.85
N TRP A 59 -2.68 -9.79 -4.14
CA TRP A 59 -1.74 -9.04 -4.94
C TRP A 59 -1.54 -7.65 -4.34
N LEU A 60 -0.36 -7.09 -4.56
CA LEU A 60 -0.03 -5.72 -4.16
C LEU A 60 -0.27 -4.81 -5.36
N ASP A 61 -1.13 -3.81 -5.19
CA ASP A 61 -1.18 -2.67 -6.08
C ASP A 61 -0.01 -1.75 -5.76
N VAL A 62 0.99 -1.75 -6.66
CA VAL A 62 2.23 -0.99 -6.49
C VAL A 62 1.98 0.51 -6.61
N GLU A 63 1.00 0.93 -7.41
CA GLU A 63 0.71 2.35 -7.63
C GLU A 63 0.00 2.96 -6.41
N GLN A 64 -0.98 2.24 -5.87
CA GLN A 64 -1.73 2.68 -4.70
C GLN A 64 -1.05 2.32 -3.37
N GLY A 65 -0.06 1.42 -3.39
CA GLY A 65 0.59 0.87 -2.20
C GLY A 65 -0.37 0.03 -1.33
N ARG A 66 -1.45 -0.50 -1.92
CA ARG A 66 -2.50 -1.23 -1.21
C ARG A 66 -2.44 -2.71 -1.54
N TYR A 67 -2.62 -3.55 -0.52
CA TYR A 67 -2.67 -4.99 -0.70
C TYR A 67 -4.12 -5.44 -0.85
N PHE A 68 -4.43 -6.14 -1.95
CA PHE A 68 -5.73 -6.70 -2.24
C PHE A 68 -5.73 -8.20 -1.93
N LEU A 69 -6.57 -8.61 -0.98
CA LEU A 69 -6.78 -10.02 -0.65
C LEU A 69 -7.77 -10.63 -1.65
N ASN A 70 -7.52 -11.87 -2.06
CA ASN A 70 -8.50 -12.58 -2.88
C ASN A 70 -9.74 -12.95 -2.07
N THR A 71 -10.90 -12.92 -2.71
CA THR A 71 -12.12 -13.44 -2.12
C THR A 71 -12.06 -14.97 -2.10
N GLN A 72 -12.32 -15.59 -0.94
CA GLN A 72 -12.38 -17.05 -0.86
C GLN A 72 -13.50 -17.61 -1.75
N CYS A 73 -14.60 -16.88 -1.91
CA CYS A 73 -15.68 -17.26 -2.83
C CYS A 73 -15.18 -17.33 -4.27
N GLY A 74 -14.47 -16.31 -4.77
CA GLY A 74 -13.92 -16.32 -6.13
C GLY A 74 -12.92 -17.46 -6.35
N VAL A 75 -12.03 -17.71 -5.38
CA VAL A 75 -11.11 -18.86 -5.46
C VAL A 75 -11.88 -20.19 -5.51
N ALA A 76 -12.97 -20.32 -4.75
CA ALA A 76 -13.77 -21.54 -4.72
C ALA A 76 -14.52 -21.75 -6.05
N GLU A 77 -15.16 -20.70 -6.56
CA GLU A 77 -15.87 -20.67 -7.85
C GLU A 77 -14.94 -21.06 -9.00
N ASP A 78 -13.77 -20.41 -9.11
CA ASP A 78 -12.78 -20.68 -10.14
C ASP A 78 -12.12 -22.07 -10.03
N SER A 79 -12.26 -22.71 -8.86
CA SER A 79 -11.77 -24.08 -8.61
C SER A 79 -12.87 -25.14 -8.72
N GLY A 80 -14.12 -24.75 -9.03
CA GLY A 80 -15.25 -25.66 -9.11
C GLY A 80 -15.59 -26.37 -7.80
N ILE A 81 -15.35 -25.73 -6.65
CA ILE A 81 -15.71 -26.25 -5.33
C ILE A 81 -16.56 -25.24 -4.55
N SER A 82 -17.31 -25.68 -3.56
CA SER A 82 -18.05 -24.76 -2.71
C SER A 82 -17.13 -24.00 -1.75
N ALA A 83 -17.49 -22.75 -1.45
CA ALA A 83 -16.74 -21.92 -0.50
C ALA A 83 -16.62 -22.57 0.90
N SER A 84 -17.59 -23.39 1.30
CA SER A 84 -17.55 -24.13 2.57
C SER A 84 -16.46 -25.20 2.58
N ILE A 85 -16.25 -25.92 1.47
CA ILE A 85 -15.17 -26.90 1.32
C ILE A 85 -13.82 -26.19 1.37
N LEU A 86 -13.67 -25.07 0.64
CA LEU A 86 -12.44 -24.28 0.65
C LEU A 86 -12.11 -23.76 2.07
N ASN A 87 -13.09 -23.20 2.78
CA ASN A 87 -12.86 -22.71 4.14
C ASN A 87 -12.44 -23.83 5.10
N ARG A 88 -13.09 -25.00 5.00
CA ARG A 88 -12.70 -26.17 5.80
C ARG A 88 -11.31 -26.69 5.42
N LEU A 89 -10.89 -26.60 4.16
CA LEU A 89 -9.54 -26.94 3.71
C LEU A 89 -8.53 -25.95 4.31
N MET A 90 -8.78 -24.65 4.19
CA MET A 90 -7.93 -23.60 4.76
C MET A 90 -7.75 -23.75 6.27
N HIS A 91 -8.81 -24.14 6.99
CA HIS A 91 -8.72 -24.45 8.41
C HIS A 91 -7.85 -25.68 8.71
N SER A 92 -7.91 -26.72 7.88
CA SER A 92 -7.03 -27.90 8.02
C SER A 92 -5.57 -27.56 7.73
N LEU A 93 -5.28 -26.72 6.73
CA LEU A 93 -3.92 -26.26 6.42
C LEU A 93 -3.35 -25.37 7.53
N ASP A 94 -4.19 -24.54 8.15
CA ASP A 94 -3.83 -23.71 9.31
C ASP A 94 -3.48 -24.57 10.53
N LYS A 95 -4.30 -25.59 10.83
CA LYS A 95 -4.00 -26.59 11.86
C LYS A 95 -2.71 -27.36 11.61
N ALA A 96 -2.38 -27.63 10.34
CA ALA A 96 -1.14 -28.29 9.94
C ALA A 96 0.09 -27.36 9.97
N GLY A 97 -0.06 -26.07 10.26
CA GLY A 97 1.02 -25.08 10.24
C GLY A 97 1.46 -24.65 8.82
N TYR A 98 0.74 -25.08 7.78
CA TYR A 98 1.06 -24.76 6.38
C TYR A 98 0.59 -23.38 5.94
N VAL A 99 -0.38 -22.83 6.67
CA VAL A 99 -0.96 -21.53 6.38
C VAL A 99 -1.12 -20.78 7.70
N TYR A 100 -0.81 -19.50 7.70
CA TYR A 100 -1.23 -18.57 8.74
C TYR A 100 -2.50 -17.86 8.28
N ARG A 101 -3.55 -17.89 9.11
CA ARG A 101 -4.81 -17.16 8.84
C ARG A 101 -5.04 -16.06 9.85
N ARG A 102 -5.28 -14.84 9.36
CA ARG A 102 -5.78 -13.72 10.17
C ARG A 102 -7.19 -13.38 9.72
N ILE A 103 -8.15 -13.50 10.63
CA ILE A 103 -9.57 -13.26 10.38
C ILE A 103 -9.95 -11.92 10.99
N GLU A 104 -10.58 -11.07 10.19
CA GLU A 104 -11.11 -9.78 10.61
C GLU A 104 -12.59 -9.71 10.22
N ARG A 105 -13.45 -9.33 11.16
CA ARG A 105 -14.88 -9.19 10.92
C ARG A 105 -15.22 -7.72 10.91
N VAL A 106 -15.63 -7.21 9.76
CA VAL A 106 -15.99 -5.81 9.57
C VAL A 106 -17.51 -5.73 9.47
N ARG A 107 -18.13 -5.04 10.42
CA ARG A 107 -19.54 -4.67 10.32
C ARG A 107 -19.68 -3.60 9.24
N LEU A 108 -20.58 -3.83 8.30
CA LEU A 108 -20.96 -2.85 7.29
C LEU A 108 -22.05 -1.96 7.88
N ASP A 109 -22.08 -0.72 7.42
CA ASP A 109 -23.14 0.23 7.79
C ASP A 109 -24.48 -0.12 7.10
N GLU A 110 -24.39 -0.85 5.97
CA GLU A 110 -25.53 -1.40 5.25
C GLU A 110 -26.25 -2.48 6.07
N LYS A 111 -27.59 -2.41 6.06
CA LYS A 111 -28.48 -3.40 6.67
C LYS A 111 -29.20 -4.20 5.59
N ASP A 112 -29.53 -5.45 5.90
CA ASP A 112 -30.39 -6.27 5.04
C ASP A 112 -31.86 -5.80 5.09
N GLU A 113 -32.71 -6.44 4.27
CA GLU A 113 -34.16 -6.17 4.22
C GLU A 113 -34.87 -6.39 5.57
N ALA A 114 -34.29 -7.21 6.45
CA ALA A 114 -34.78 -7.47 7.80
C ALA A 114 -34.17 -6.53 8.87
N GLY A 115 -33.37 -5.52 8.46
CA GLY A 115 -32.73 -4.55 9.34
C GLY A 115 -31.49 -5.05 10.08
N LEU A 116 -30.96 -6.22 9.73
CA LEU A 116 -29.74 -6.80 10.32
C LEU A 116 -28.50 -6.21 9.66
N ASN A 117 -27.46 -5.94 10.46
CA ASN A 117 -26.22 -5.40 9.92
C ASN A 117 -25.46 -6.48 9.14
N LEU A 118 -25.05 -6.15 7.93
CA LEU A 118 -24.19 -7.01 7.14
C LEU A 118 -22.79 -7.07 7.77
N VAL A 119 -22.20 -8.26 7.82
CA VAL A 119 -20.83 -8.45 8.33
C VAL A 119 -19.96 -9.08 7.25
N ARG A 120 -18.95 -8.35 6.81
CA ARG A 120 -17.93 -8.86 5.88
C ARG A 120 -16.78 -9.47 6.67
N THR A 121 -16.56 -10.76 6.49
CA THR A 121 -15.38 -11.43 7.05
C THR A 121 -14.23 -11.36 6.05
N ARG A 122 -13.14 -10.70 6.41
CA ARG A 122 -11.89 -10.65 5.66
C ARG A 122 -10.92 -11.67 6.24
N VAL A 123 -10.28 -12.45 5.37
CA VAL A 123 -9.31 -13.46 5.81
C VAL A 123 -8.02 -13.29 5.03
N LEU A 124 -6.95 -12.91 5.72
CA LEU A 124 -5.61 -12.99 5.18
C LEU A 124 -5.14 -14.44 5.31
N VAL A 125 -4.68 -15.00 4.19
CA VAL A 125 -4.16 -16.37 4.11
C VAL A 125 -2.73 -16.30 3.61
N ARG A 126 -1.77 -16.70 4.44
CA ARG A 126 -0.34 -16.70 4.10
C ARG A 126 0.22 -18.10 4.18
N PHE A 127 0.83 -18.59 3.11
CA PHE A 127 1.55 -19.86 3.12
C PHE A 127 2.86 -19.73 3.89
N THR A 128 3.12 -20.69 4.77
CA THR A 128 4.34 -20.78 5.56
C THR A 128 5.45 -21.46 4.76
N GLU A 129 6.68 -21.40 5.26
CA GLU A 129 7.80 -22.11 4.66
C GLU A 129 7.63 -23.64 4.75
N ASP A 130 7.01 -24.12 5.84
CA ASP A 130 6.80 -25.55 6.09
C ASP A 130 5.95 -26.21 5.00
N PHE A 131 4.97 -25.48 4.45
CA PHE A 131 4.20 -25.96 3.30
C PHE A 131 5.11 -26.30 2.12
N TRP A 132 6.07 -25.43 1.80
CA TRP A 132 6.99 -25.64 0.69
C TRP A 132 8.07 -26.68 1.01
N ALA A 133 8.51 -26.75 2.27
CA ALA A 133 9.43 -27.75 2.74
C ALA A 133 8.82 -29.16 2.64
N ASP A 134 7.61 -29.34 3.14
CA ASP A 134 6.90 -30.62 3.15
C ASP A 134 6.33 -30.99 1.77
N LEU A 135 6.18 -30.02 0.86
CA LEU A 135 5.95 -30.28 -0.56
C LEU A 135 7.25 -30.63 -1.29
N GLY A 136 8.42 -30.53 -0.64
CA GLY A 136 9.74 -30.84 -1.18
C GLY A 136 10.27 -29.80 -2.17
N LEU A 137 9.90 -28.54 -2.01
CA LEU A 137 10.20 -27.41 -2.90
C LEU A 137 10.80 -26.21 -2.16
N ARG A 138 11.40 -26.44 -0.99
CA ARG A 138 11.97 -25.39 -0.13
C ARG A 138 12.94 -24.48 -0.89
N PHE A 139 13.89 -25.08 -1.61
CA PHE A 139 14.92 -24.34 -2.33
C PHE A 139 14.33 -23.53 -3.49
N GLU A 140 13.48 -24.14 -4.31
CA GLU A 140 12.83 -23.48 -5.43
C GLU A 140 11.93 -22.33 -4.97
N TRP A 141 11.21 -22.52 -3.86
CA TRP A 141 10.41 -21.47 -3.25
C TRP A 141 11.26 -20.30 -2.75
N HIS A 142 12.34 -20.56 -2.01
CA HIS A 142 13.24 -19.50 -1.53
C HIS A 142 13.84 -18.69 -2.69
N ARG A 143 14.28 -19.37 -3.75
CA ARG A 143 14.79 -18.71 -4.96
C ARG A 143 13.71 -17.83 -5.60
N ALA A 144 12.50 -18.36 -5.78
CA ALA A 144 11.39 -17.62 -6.37
C ALA A 144 10.99 -16.41 -5.50
N LYS A 145 10.88 -16.59 -4.18
CA LYS A 145 10.57 -15.54 -3.23
C LYS A 145 11.62 -14.41 -3.25
N LYS A 146 12.91 -14.74 -3.21
CA LYS A 146 14.00 -13.75 -3.32
C LYS A 146 13.91 -12.95 -4.63
N SER A 147 13.65 -13.62 -5.76
CA SER A 147 13.46 -12.92 -7.04
C SER A 147 12.23 -12.01 -7.05
N ALA A 148 11.12 -12.45 -6.45
CA ALA A 148 9.89 -11.66 -6.38
C ALA A 148 10.05 -10.44 -5.47
N ILE A 149 10.74 -10.58 -4.32
CA ILE A 149 11.07 -9.45 -3.44
C ILE A 149 11.92 -8.43 -4.19
N LYS A 150 13.00 -8.88 -4.84
CA LYS A 150 13.88 -8.00 -5.61
C LYS A 150 13.12 -7.24 -6.71
N ARG A 151 12.23 -7.94 -7.44
CA ARG A 151 11.41 -7.32 -8.48
C ARG A 151 10.48 -6.27 -7.89
N ARG A 152 9.78 -6.57 -6.79
CA ARG A 152 8.94 -5.61 -6.09
C ARG A 152 9.72 -4.38 -5.64
N ASP A 153 10.90 -4.57 -5.07
CA ASP A 153 11.70 -3.44 -4.59
C ASP A 153 12.11 -2.50 -5.74
N GLN A 154 12.37 -3.06 -6.93
CA GLN A 154 12.62 -2.27 -8.14
C GLN A 154 11.37 -1.50 -8.59
N GLU A 155 10.22 -2.17 -8.61
CA GLU A 155 8.93 -1.56 -8.99
C GLU A 155 8.56 -0.41 -8.03
N LEU A 156 8.68 -0.63 -6.72
CA LEU A 156 8.41 0.39 -5.69
C LEU A 156 9.35 1.59 -5.81
N ARG A 157 10.64 1.37 -6.10
CA ARG A 157 11.58 2.47 -6.36
C ARG A 157 11.20 3.27 -7.60
N ALA A 158 10.81 2.60 -8.69
CA ALA A 158 10.38 3.27 -9.91
C ALA A 158 9.13 4.14 -9.66
N VAL A 159 8.14 3.62 -8.94
CA VAL A 159 6.94 4.37 -8.54
C VAL A 159 7.29 5.55 -7.63
N ALA A 160 8.21 5.38 -6.68
CA ALA A 160 8.66 6.47 -5.82
C ALA A 160 9.32 7.59 -6.63
N MET A 161 10.25 7.26 -7.54
CA MET A 161 10.89 8.24 -8.42
C MET A 161 9.88 8.97 -9.31
N ALA A 162 8.93 8.23 -9.89
CA ALA A 162 7.86 8.81 -10.72
C ALA A 162 6.92 9.73 -9.92
N ARG A 163 6.73 9.46 -8.62
CA ARG A 163 5.93 10.32 -7.73
C ARG A 163 6.66 11.63 -7.41
N VAL A 164 7.96 11.55 -7.12
CA VAL A 164 8.80 12.74 -6.87
C VAL A 164 8.84 13.63 -8.11
N ALA A 165 9.12 13.07 -9.29
CA ALA A 165 9.16 13.84 -10.54
C ALA A 165 7.81 14.53 -10.85
N ARG A 166 6.68 13.87 -10.55
CA ARG A 166 5.34 14.48 -10.69
C ARG A 166 5.13 15.64 -9.74
N GLN A 167 5.58 15.51 -8.48
CA GLN A 167 5.50 16.58 -7.49
C GLN A 167 6.37 17.77 -7.88
N GLU A 168 7.61 17.54 -8.30
CA GLU A 168 8.51 18.59 -8.77
C GLU A 168 7.93 19.35 -9.96
N LYS A 169 7.39 18.64 -10.95
CA LYS A 169 6.74 19.26 -12.12
C LYS A 169 5.53 20.10 -11.70
N ALA A 170 4.66 19.57 -10.82
CA ALA A 170 3.51 20.32 -10.32
C ALA A 170 3.92 21.58 -9.53
N SER A 171 4.97 21.51 -8.72
CA SER A 171 5.52 22.65 -7.99
C SER A 171 6.10 23.72 -8.93
N LEU A 172 6.83 23.32 -9.98
CA LEU A 172 7.37 24.24 -10.98
C LEU A 172 6.25 24.91 -11.80
N GLU A 173 5.23 24.15 -12.20
CA GLU A 173 4.07 24.70 -12.90
C GLU A 173 3.31 25.72 -12.05
N GLU A 174 3.13 25.44 -10.75
CA GLU A 174 2.48 26.37 -9.83
C GLU A 174 3.31 27.64 -9.61
N LEU A 175 4.63 27.51 -9.47
CA LEU A 175 5.54 28.67 -9.40
C LEU A 175 5.43 29.53 -10.67
N ASN A 176 5.45 28.91 -11.84
CA ASN A 176 5.30 29.60 -13.11
C ASN A 176 3.94 30.30 -13.22
N ARG A 177 2.85 29.68 -12.74
CA ARG A 177 1.53 30.31 -12.68
C ARG A 177 1.52 31.52 -11.73
N GLN A 178 2.19 31.45 -10.58
CA GLN A 178 2.29 32.57 -9.65
C GLN A 178 3.09 33.73 -10.23
N VAL A 179 4.23 33.45 -10.86
CA VAL A 179 5.04 34.48 -11.55
C VAL A 179 4.24 35.14 -12.67
N SER A 180 3.54 34.36 -13.49
CA SER A 180 2.68 34.88 -14.56
C SER A 180 1.53 35.72 -14.01
N ARG A 181 0.85 35.28 -12.94
CA ARG A 181 -0.19 36.05 -12.24
C ARG A 181 0.35 37.38 -11.71
N ARG A 182 1.53 37.36 -11.09
CA ARG A 182 2.19 38.57 -10.57
C ARG A 182 2.54 39.55 -11.70
N ARG A 183 3.15 39.07 -12.79
CA ARG A 183 3.48 39.90 -13.96
C ARG A 183 2.23 40.51 -14.59
N TRP A 184 1.14 39.75 -14.66
CA TRP A 184 -0.14 40.25 -15.15
C TRP A 184 -0.70 41.34 -14.23
N GLN A 185 -0.71 41.14 -12.92
CA GLN A 185 -1.13 42.16 -11.94
C GLN A 185 -0.28 43.43 -12.03
N GLU A 186 1.05 43.30 -12.14
CA GLU A 186 1.96 44.43 -12.33
C GLU A 186 1.69 45.18 -13.65
N SER A 187 1.31 44.47 -14.72
CA SER A 187 0.93 45.09 -16.00
C SER A 187 -0.42 45.80 -15.94
N GLU A 188 -1.39 45.27 -15.21
CA GLU A 188 -2.71 45.90 -15.01
C GLU A 188 -2.58 47.14 -14.11
N ALA A 189 -1.79 47.08 -13.04
CA ALA A 189 -1.51 48.23 -12.18
C ALA A 189 -0.84 49.40 -12.93
N ARG A 190 -0.04 49.11 -13.97
CA ARG A 190 0.55 50.14 -14.85
C ARG A 190 -0.45 50.79 -15.80
N LYS A 191 -1.56 50.12 -16.12
CA LYS A 191 -2.61 50.65 -17.00
C LYS A 191 -3.62 51.52 -16.26
N VAL A 192 -3.70 51.43 -14.94
CA VAL A 192 -4.55 52.32 -14.13
C VAL A 192 -3.92 53.73 -14.17
N PRO A 193 -4.60 54.74 -14.73
CA PRO A 193 -4.09 56.11 -14.73
C PRO A 193 -4.02 56.63 -13.28
N PRO A 194 -3.04 57.48 -12.94
CA PRO A 194 -3.00 58.10 -11.62
C PRO A 194 -4.30 58.88 -11.43
N VAL A 195 -5.11 58.49 -10.44
CA VAL A 195 -6.20 59.33 -9.96
C VAL A 195 -5.54 60.60 -9.44
N SER A 196 -5.70 61.70 -10.18
CA SER A 196 -5.25 63.02 -9.80
C SER A 196 -5.68 63.29 -8.37
N GLN A 197 -4.70 63.43 -7.47
CA GLN A 197 -4.94 63.95 -6.14
C GLN A 197 -5.61 65.32 -6.30
N ALA A 198 -6.86 65.42 -5.88
CA ALA A 198 -7.53 66.70 -5.73
C ALA A 198 -6.69 67.56 -4.78
N ALA A 199 -6.33 68.75 -5.24
CA ALA A 199 -5.55 69.73 -4.51
C ALA A 199 -6.19 70.06 -3.16
N LEU A 200 -5.44 69.87 -2.08
CA LEU A 200 -5.71 70.47 -0.78
C LEU A 200 -5.24 71.94 -0.81
N PRO A 201 -6.01 72.90 -0.28
CA PRO A 201 -5.57 74.29 -0.22
C PRO A 201 -4.50 74.49 0.84
N SER A 202 -3.54 75.35 0.50
CA SER A 202 -2.46 75.84 1.35
C SER A 202 -2.99 76.49 2.62
N GLY A 203 -2.57 75.96 3.78
CA GLY A 203 -2.75 76.56 5.10
C GLY A 203 -1.46 76.45 5.88
N SER A 204 -0.85 77.59 6.19
CA SER A 204 0.39 77.76 6.92
C SER A 204 0.29 77.36 8.40
N GLY A 205 1.23 76.54 8.88
CA GLY A 205 1.54 76.36 10.30
C GLY A 205 2.50 75.19 10.55
N PRO A 206 3.60 75.36 11.33
CA PRO A 206 4.36 74.22 11.87
C PRO A 206 3.65 73.70 13.14
N PRO A 207 3.70 72.41 13.58
CA PRO A 207 4.84 71.47 13.71
C PRO A 207 4.37 69.97 13.56
N PRO A 208 4.91 68.90 14.24
CA PRO A 208 6.27 68.54 14.66
C PRO A 208 6.83 67.31 13.90
N THR A 209 8.13 67.04 14.08
CA THR A 209 8.86 65.88 13.57
C THR A 209 8.45 64.58 14.28
N LEU A 210 7.82 63.66 13.55
CA LEU A 210 7.73 62.25 13.93
C LEU A 210 8.50 61.40 12.90
N LYS A 211 9.63 60.85 13.34
CA LYS A 211 10.39 59.84 12.58
C LYS A 211 9.52 58.59 12.36
N PRO A 212 9.41 58.05 11.14
CA PRO A 212 8.83 56.73 10.92
C PRO A 212 9.76 55.65 11.49
N PRO A 213 9.23 54.54 12.05
CA PRO A 213 10.07 53.42 12.48
C PRO A 213 10.72 52.78 11.24
N GLU A 214 12.02 52.52 11.34
CA GLU A 214 12.79 51.77 10.35
C GLU A 214 12.09 50.43 10.07
N ARG A 215 11.55 50.29 8.86
CA ARG A 215 11.13 49.00 8.35
C ARG A 215 12.41 48.26 7.96
N SER A 216 12.86 47.37 8.84
CA SER A 216 14.00 46.51 8.58
C SER A 216 13.80 45.77 7.26
N ALA A 217 14.67 46.06 6.30
CA ALA A 217 14.74 45.35 5.04
C ALA A 217 15.24 43.93 5.33
N ALA A 218 14.31 42.98 5.48
CA ALA A 218 14.63 41.56 5.46
C ALA A 218 15.10 41.21 4.04
N GLY A 219 16.41 41.37 3.83
CA GLY A 219 17.09 40.98 2.61
C GLY A 219 17.14 39.45 2.45
N PRO A 220 17.52 38.96 1.26
CA PRO A 220 17.59 37.52 0.96
C PRO A 220 18.49 36.73 1.93
N GLU A 221 19.44 37.37 2.60
CA GLU A 221 20.29 36.75 3.61
C GLU A 221 19.54 36.30 4.88
N ASP A 222 18.46 37.00 5.24
CA ASP A 222 17.67 36.73 6.47
C ASP A 222 16.83 35.45 6.33
N VAL A 223 16.36 35.17 5.11
CA VAL A 223 15.64 33.93 4.77
C VAL A 223 16.58 32.73 4.84
N THR A 224 17.80 32.86 4.32
CA THR A 224 18.83 31.82 4.42
C THR A 224 19.25 31.54 5.87
N ARG A 225 19.36 32.56 6.72
CA ARG A 225 19.63 32.37 8.15
C ARG A 225 18.49 31.69 8.90
N SER A 226 17.25 32.05 8.58
CA SER A 226 16.06 31.42 9.17
C SER A 226 15.96 29.93 8.80
N MET A 227 16.26 29.60 7.54
CA MET A 227 16.28 28.22 7.05
C MET A 227 17.44 27.40 7.64
N ALA A 228 18.61 28.01 7.86
CA ALA A 228 19.73 27.37 8.54
C ALA A 228 19.39 26.99 10.00
N ARG A 229 18.76 27.90 10.76
CA ARG A 229 18.32 27.61 12.15
C ARG A 229 17.24 26.52 12.23
N LEU A 230 16.36 26.44 11.25
CA LEU A 230 15.36 25.38 11.16
C LEU A 230 16.00 24.00 10.92
N LEU A 231 17.04 23.95 10.09
CA LEU A 231 17.77 22.70 9.83
C LEU A 231 18.61 22.26 11.04
N GLU A 232 19.17 23.21 11.78
CA GLU A 232 19.93 22.95 13.02
C GLU A 232 19.03 22.42 14.15
N SER A 233 17.86 23.05 14.36
CA SER A 233 16.88 22.59 15.35
C SER A 233 16.27 21.24 15.01
N ALA A 234 16.09 20.93 13.72
CA ALA A 234 15.65 19.60 13.27
C ALA A 234 16.71 18.51 13.47
N LYS A 235 18.01 18.85 13.40
CA LYS A 235 19.11 17.92 13.72
C LYS A 235 19.21 17.65 15.22
N ALA A 236 19.07 18.67 16.06
CA ALA A 236 19.09 18.53 17.52
C ALA A 236 17.96 17.61 18.04
N LYS A 237 16.80 17.63 17.37
CA LYS A 237 15.63 16.80 17.72
C LYS A 237 15.75 15.31 17.31
N LYS A 238 16.80 14.93 16.58
CA LYS A 238 17.07 13.54 16.15
C LYS A 238 18.14 12.83 16.99
N THR A 239 18.75 13.53 17.94
CA THR A 239 19.84 13.03 18.81
C THR A 239 19.42 12.75 20.26
N THR A 240 18.11 12.70 20.52
CA THR A 240 17.48 12.18 21.75
C THR A 240 16.54 11.07 21.36
#